data_AF-A0AA37W8E1-F1
#
_entry.id   AF-A0AA37W8E1-F1
#
_cell.length_a   1.000
_cell.length_b   1.000
_cell.length_c   1.000
_cell.angle_alpha   90.00
_cell.angle_beta   90.00
_cell.angle_gamma   90.00
#
_symmetry.space_group_name_H-M   'P 1'
#
loop_
_entity.id
_entity.type
_entity.pdbx_description
1 polymer ?
#
loop_
_entity_poly.entity_id
_entity_poly.type
_entity_poly.pdbx_seq_one_letter_code
_entity_poly.pdbx_strand_id
1 'polypeptide(L)'
;MNHLTFLPYTTVQVSKESTYLGSAVLVKVENVFYVLTAAHVPFGEECEKYSEGLSSTLTYESEEIGKLTFIRELGDLEIYKTHDIVAIEVGARIQLASATLALSRSF
;
A
#
# COMPACT_ATOMS: atom_id res chain seq x y z
N MET A 1 22.80 3.34 3.45
CA MET A 1 21.51 4.03 3.57
C MET A 1 20.68 3.63 2.37
N ASN A 2 19.58 2.90 2.59
CA ASN A 2 18.69 2.53 1.49
C ASN A 2 17.81 3.75 1.15
N HIS A 3 17.88 4.21 -0.09
CA HIS A 3 17.13 5.37 -0.56
C HIS A 3 15.66 4.99 -0.77
N LEU A 4 14.74 5.70 -0.11
CA LEU A 4 13.31 5.61 -0.41
C LEU A 4 13.05 6.29 -1.75
N THR A 5 12.66 5.51 -2.75
CA THR A 5 12.20 6.04 -4.03
C THR A 5 10.69 6.16 -4.00
N PHE A 6 10.18 7.39 -3.97
CA PHE A 6 8.78 7.66 -4.27
C PHE A 6 8.58 7.47 -5.77
N LEU A 7 7.72 6.54 -6.15
CA LEU A 7 7.32 6.39 -7.55
C LEU A 7 6.35 7.56 -7.89
N PRO A 8 6.21 7.95 -9.16
CA PRO A 8 5.08 8.79 -9.56
C PRO A 8 3.76 8.02 -9.37
N TYR A 9 2.66 8.72 -9.07
CA TYR A 9 1.32 8.12 -8.90
C TYR A 9 1.24 7.04 -7.80
N THR A 10 1.91 7.31 -6.68
CA THR A 10 1.98 6.38 -5.53
C THR A 10 0.81 6.46 -4.58
N THR A 11 -0.20 7.27 -4.88
CA THR A 11 -1.36 7.36 -3.99
C THR A 11 -2.07 6.00 -3.97
N VAL A 12 -2.29 5.50 -2.77
CA VAL A 12 -3.08 4.30 -2.53
C VAL A 12 -4.29 4.71 -1.71
N GLN A 13 -5.47 4.40 -2.21
CA GLN A 13 -6.70 4.53 -1.43
C GLN A 13 -6.83 3.31 -0.53
N VAL A 14 -7.10 3.57 0.75
CA VAL A 14 -7.38 2.55 1.75
C VAL A 14 -8.86 2.60 2.08
N SER A 15 -9.54 1.48 1.93
CA SER A 15 -10.97 1.38 2.15
C SER A 15 -11.35 0.10 2.88
N LYS A 16 -12.50 0.15 3.55
CA LYS A 16 -13.17 -1.03 4.08
C LYS A 16 -14.50 -1.16 3.35
N GLU A 17 -14.66 -2.24 2.60
CA GLU A 17 -15.80 -2.41 1.69
C GLU A 17 -15.90 -1.21 0.73
N SER A 18 -17.01 -0.47 0.73
CA SER A 18 -17.22 0.74 -0.06
C SER A 18 -16.88 2.05 0.67
N THR A 19 -16.37 1.96 1.91
CA THR A 19 -16.06 3.13 2.74
C THR A 19 -14.59 3.51 2.61
N TYR A 20 -14.32 4.72 2.12
CA TYR A 20 -12.99 5.31 2.10
C TYR A 20 -12.54 5.66 3.53
N LEU A 21 -11.35 5.18 3.91
CA LEU A 21 -10.76 5.43 5.23
C LEU A 21 -9.62 6.44 5.19
N GLY A 22 -8.90 6.53 4.06
CA GLY A 22 -7.78 7.42 3.93
C GLY A 22 -6.90 7.12 2.73
N SER A 23 -5.87 7.95 2.59
CA SER A 23 -4.85 7.82 1.55
C SER A 23 -3.53 7.35 2.14
N ALA A 24 -2.74 6.74 1.29
CA ALA A 24 -1.45 6.19 1.62
C ALA A 24 -0.47 6.41 0.47
N VAL A 25 0.81 6.15 0.73
CA VAL A 25 1.86 6.23 -0.27
C VAL A 25 2.44 4.85 -0.51
N LEU A 26 2.44 4.42 -1.77
CA LEU A 26 3.15 3.23 -2.22
C LEU A 26 4.64 3.56 -2.37
N VAL A 27 5.49 2.77 -1.72
CA VAL A 27 6.94 2.87 -1.86
C VAL A 27 7.51 1.52 -2.26
N LYS A 28 8.63 1.54 -2.97
CA LYS A 28 9.37 0.34 -3.34
C LYS A 28 10.72 0.35 -2.66
N VAL A 29 11.03 -0.71 -1.91
CA VAL A 29 12.37 -0.96 -1.36
C VAL A 29 12.87 -2.26 -1.97
N GLU A 30 13.94 -2.17 -2.74
CA GLU A 30 14.45 -3.27 -3.56
C GLU A 30 13.37 -3.83 -4.49
N ASN A 31 12.86 -5.04 -4.23
CA ASN A 31 11.80 -5.69 -5.01
C ASN A 31 10.49 -5.86 -4.25
N VAL A 32 10.35 -5.20 -3.10
CA VAL A 32 9.17 -5.28 -2.24
C VAL A 32 8.43 -3.95 -2.23
N PHE A 33 7.09 -4.02 -2.29
CA PHE A 33 6.22 -2.87 -2.21
C PHE A 33 5.65 -2.72 -0.81
N TYR A 34 5.59 -1.47 -0.35
CA TYR A 34 5.00 -1.11 0.93
C TYR A 34 4.00 0.01 0.76
N VAL A 35 2.89 -0.08 1.47
CA VAL A 35 1.96 1.02 1.69
C VAL A 35 2.32 1.67 3.01
N LEU A 36 2.64 2.96 2.97
CA LEU A 36 2.88 3.79 4.15
C LEU A 36 1.69 4.71 4.36
N THR A 37 1.09 4.65 5.54
CA THR A 37 -0.04 5.52 5.91
C THR A 37 -0.01 5.86 7.39
N ALA A 38 -0.89 6.76 7.80
CA ALA A 38 -1.08 7.05 9.20
C ALA A 38 -1.81 5.90 9.89
N ALA A 39 -1.49 5.60 11.14
CA ALA A 39 -2.07 4.46 11.86
C ALA A 39 -3.59 4.64 12.06
N HIS A 40 -4.07 5.87 12.25
CA HIS A 40 -5.51 6.12 12.34
C HIS A 40 -6.30 5.80 11.06
N VAL A 41 -5.65 5.59 9.89
CA VAL A 41 -6.34 5.21 8.66
C VAL A 41 -6.92 3.79 8.74
N PRO A 42 -6.12 2.73 8.97
CA PRO A 42 -6.67 1.42 9.22
C PRO A 42 -7.45 1.37 10.54
N PHE A 43 -6.91 1.96 11.61
CA PHE A 43 -7.39 1.67 12.97
C PHE A 43 -8.41 2.67 13.52
N GLY A 44 -8.67 3.80 12.84
CA GLY A 44 -9.60 4.84 13.25
C GLY A 44 -9.00 5.88 14.22
N GLU A 45 -9.71 6.99 14.41
CA GLU A 45 -9.28 8.12 15.27
C GLU A 45 -9.23 7.79 16.77
N GLU A 46 -9.89 6.71 17.19
CA GLU A 46 -9.90 6.26 18.57
C GLU A 46 -9.11 4.96 18.68
N CYS A 47 -7.91 5.08 19.27
CA CYS A 47 -6.88 4.06 19.47
C CYS A 47 -7.33 2.74 20.16
N GLU A 48 -8.60 2.55 20.45
CA GLU A 48 -9.15 1.35 21.07
C GLU A 48 -9.40 0.21 20.07
N LYS A 49 -9.35 0.49 18.77
CA LYS A 49 -9.55 -0.50 17.68
C LYS A 49 -8.26 -1.02 17.06
N TYR A 50 -7.10 -0.71 17.67
CA TYR A 50 -5.80 -1.27 17.31
C TYR A 50 -5.76 -2.78 17.62
N SER A 51 -6.42 -3.59 16.80
CA SER A 51 -6.35 -5.05 16.84
C SER A 51 -5.42 -5.55 15.74
N GLU A 52 -4.49 -6.43 16.09
CA GLU A 52 -3.64 -7.11 15.12
C GLU A 52 -4.49 -7.70 13.98
N GLY A 53 -4.03 -7.52 12.74
CA GLY A 53 -4.70 -8.07 11.56
C GLY A 53 -5.82 -7.22 10.99
N LEU A 54 -6.20 -6.08 11.58
CA LEU A 54 -7.24 -5.21 11.00
C LEU A 54 -6.87 -4.74 9.58
N SER A 55 -5.60 -4.40 9.37
CA SER A 55 -5.02 -4.07 8.05
C SER A 55 -5.23 -5.17 7.01
N SER A 56 -5.31 -6.45 7.40
CA SER A 56 -5.55 -7.54 6.45
C SER A 56 -6.97 -7.57 5.87
N THR A 57 -7.92 -6.89 6.52
CA THR A 57 -9.33 -6.83 6.12
C THR A 57 -9.63 -5.67 5.16
N LEU A 58 -8.65 -4.80 4.92
CA LEU A 58 -8.81 -3.59 4.11
C LEU A 58 -8.51 -3.85 2.64
N THR A 59 -9.04 -2.98 1.80
CA THR A 59 -8.70 -2.89 0.38
C THR A 59 -7.70 -1.77 0.17
N TYR A 60 -6.68 -2.06 -0.63
CA TYR A 60 -5.62 -1.14 -1.02
C TYR A 60 -5.65 -1.01 -2.54
N GLU A 61 -5.89 0.20 -3.06
CA GLU A 61 -6.00 0.44 -4.49
C GLU A 61 -5.09 1.59 -4.92
N SER A 62 -4.13 1.27 -5.79
CA SER A 62 -3.26 2.24 -6.44
C SER A 62 -3.89 2.70 -7.74
N GLU A 63 -3.75 3.99 -8.05
CA GLU A 63 -4.22 4.58 -9.32
C GLU A 63 -3.64 3.85 -10.56
N GLU A 64 -2.34 3.55 -10.54
CA GLU A 64 -1.63 2.95 -11.68
C GLU A 64 -1.56 1.41 -11.62
N ILE A 65 -1.38 0.85 -10.42
CA ILE A 65 -1.15 -0.59 -10.23
C ILE A 65 -2.47 -1.36 -10.01
N GLY A 66 -3.54 -0.64 -9.66
CA GLY A 66 -4.82 -1.22 -9.28
C GLY A 66 -4.78 -1.85 -7.89
N LYS A 67 -5.56 -2.92 -7.71
CA LYS A 67 -5.74 -3.57 -6.41
C LYS A 67 -4.46 -4.28 -5.94
N LEU A 68 -4.01 -3.90 -4.75
CA LEU A 68 -2.86 -4.46 -4.07
C LEU A 68 -3.31 -5.55 -3.10
N THR A 69 -2.50 -6.59 -2.95
CA THR A 69 -2.78 -7.73 -2.06
C THR A 69 -2.02 -7.54 -0.75
N PHE A 70 -2.72 -7.54 0.38
CA PHE A 70 -2.06 -7.53 1.69
C PHE A 70 -1.15 -8.77 1.85
N ILE A 71 0.08 -8.57 2.32
CA ILE A 71 1.01 -9.65 2.68
C ILE A 71 1.18 -9.70 4.19
N ARG A 72 1.65 -8.60 4.79
CA ARG A 72 1.85 -8.48 6.24
C ARG A 72 1.95 -7.03 6.66
N GLU A 73 1.68 -6.77 7.93
CA GLU A 73 2.01 -5.52 8.59
C GLU A 73 3.46 -5.58 9.10
N LEU A 74 4.18 -4.45 9.08
CA LEU A 74 5.57 -4.35 9.53
C LEU A 74 5.70 -3.44 10.74
N GLY A 75 6.23 -3.99 11.83
CA GLY A 75 6.48 -3.28 13.07
C GLY A 75 5.69 -3.88 14.23
N ASP A 76 5.53 -3.08 15.28
CA ASP A 76 4.78 -3.40 16.49
C ASP A 76 3.65 -2.38 16.65
N LEU A 77 2.50 -2.84 17.12
CA LEU A 77 1.35 -2.05 17.50
C LEU A 77 1.71 -0.85 18.39
N GLU A 78 2.67 -0.99 19.30
CA GLU A 78 3.12 0.10 20.18
C GLU A 78 3.77 1.26 19.39
N ILE A 79 4.53 0.93 18.34
CA ILE A 79 5.19 1.92 17.48
C ILE A 79 4.13 2.71 16.71
N TYR A 80 3.12 2.02 16.15
CA TYR A 80 2.06 2.68 15.40
C TYR A 80 1.26 3.65 16.27
N LYS A 81 0.95 3.26 17.51
CA LYS A 81 0.26 4.10 18.48
C LYS A 81 1.05 5.36 18.83
N THR A 82 2.37 5.22 18.96
CA THR A 82 3.24 6.31 19.41
C THR A 82 3.52 7.32 18.29
N HIS A 83 3.67 6.84 17.06
CA HIS A 83 4.15 7.65 15.94
C HIS A 83 3.12 7.88 14.83
N ASP A 84 1.92 7.32 14.97
CA ASP A 84 0.83 7.38 14.00
C ASP A 84 1.30 7.04 12.57
N ILE A 85 2.07 5.96 12.46
CA ILE A 85 2.60 5.46 11.19
C ILE A 85 2.45 3.95 11.14
N VAL A 86 2.02 3.44 10.00
CA VAL A 86 1.95 2.00 9.73
C VAL A 86 2.57 1.70 8.37
N ALA A 87 3.32 0.61 8.31
CA ALA A 87 3.91 0.10 7.08
C ALA A 87 3.33 -1.29 6.79
N ILE A 88 2.80 -1.46 5.57
CA ILE A 88 2.12 -2.67 5.16
C ILE A 88 2.80 -3.19 3.91
N GLU A 89 3.35 -4.40 3.97
CA GLU A 89 3.86 -5.09 2.80
C GLU A 89 2.69 -5.54 1.92
N VAL A 90 2.80 -5.24 0.63
CA VAL A 90 1.77 -5.55 -0.35
C VAL A 90 2.34 -6.20 -1.61
N GLY A 91 1.56 -7.10 -2.19
CA GLY A 91 1.79 -7.67 -3.51
C GLY A 91 1.09 -6.85 -4.58
N ALA A 92 1.84 -6.43 -5.61
CA ALA A 92 1.29 -5.85 -6.82
C ALA A 92 1.10 -6.95 -7.87
N ARG A 93 -0.13 -7.18 -8.32
CA ARG A 93 -0.34 -7.88 -9.59
C ARG A 93 -0.15 -6.84 -10.68
N ILE A 94 1.08 -6.72 -11.19
CA ILE A 94 1.32 -5.89 -12.38
C ILE A 94 0.50 -6.52 -13.51
N GLN A 95 -0.66 -5.95 -13.82
CA GLN A 95 -1.31 -6.20 -15.09
C GLN A 95 -0.40 -5.60 -16.14
N LEU A 96 0.36 -6.45 -16.84
CA LEU A 96 1.06 -6.09 -18.05
C LEU A 96 0.03 -5.73 -19.12
N ALA A 97 -0.61 -4.58 -18.99
CA ALA A 97 -1.42 -3.98 -20.04
C ALA A 97 -0.47 -3.21 -20.96
N SER A 98 -0.17 -3.84 -22.10
CA SER A 98 0.39 -3.21 -23.32
C SER A 98 1.83 -2.71 -23.29
N ALA A 99 2.79 -3.62 -23.48
CA ALA A 99 4.08 -3.32 -24.10
C ALA A 99 4.48 -4.34 -25.18
N THR A 100 3.51 -5.02 -25.81
CA THR A 100 3.74 -5.89 -26.98
C THR A 100 3.12 -5.29 -28.23
N LEU A 101 3.51 -4.06 -28.58
CA LEU A 101 3.13 -3.42 -29.86
C LEU A 101 4.24 -2.47 -30.34
N ALA A 102 5.48 -2.94 -30.48
CA ALA A 102 6.52 -2.15 -31.18
C ALA A 102 7.73 -2.93 -31.74
N LEU A 103 7.67 -4.26 -31.96
CA LEU A 103 8.83 -5.00 -32.50
C LEU A 103 8.53 -6.01 -33.63
N SER A 104 7.38 -5.92 -34.32
CA SER A 104 7.15 -6.71 -35.55
C SER A 104 7.02 -5.88 -36.83
N ARG A 105 7.43 -4.61 -36.82
CA ARG A 105 7.62 -3.83 -38.04
C ARG A 105 9.04 -3.31 -38.13
N SER A 106 9.97 -4.19 -38.43
CA SER A 106 11.23 -3.92 -39.13
C SER A 106 11.96 -5.26 -39.28
N PHE A 107 11.73 -5.92 -40.41
CA PHE A 107 12.70 -6.54 -41.33
C PHE A 107 11.95 -7.51 -42.26
#